data_AF-A0A7L3QLM7-F1
#
_entry.id   AF-A0A7L3QLM7-F1
#
_cell.length_a   1.000
_cell.length_b   1.000
_cell.length_c   1.000
_cell.angle_alpha   90.00
_cell.angle_beta   90.00
_cell.angle_gamma   90.00
#
_symmetry.space_group_name_H-M   'P 1'
#
loop_
_entity.id
_entity.type
_entity.pdbx_description
1 polymer ?
#
loop_
_entity_poly.entity_id
_entity_poly.type
_entity_poly.pdbx_seq_one_letter_code
_entity_poly.pdbx_strand_id
1 'polypeptide(L)'
;RCPQNNPQVSRTLATCPFNARHRVPRAHLRGHVTSCPDKLPLELPPDPEDTARTAWEPPRAWQPPPCREDWDAELSELELEEPPPFILHVTKGDLPVPCHSPDPATPPEGRSPRRSRPATAAARLETAGARPRAAGA
;
A
#
# COMPACT_ATOMS: atom_id res chain seq x y z
N ARG A 1 -1.89 0.66 -13.19
CA ARG A 1 -2.83 -0.46 -12.94
C ARG A 1 -3.39 -0.32 -11.53
N CYS A 2 -4.71 -0.42 -11.35
CA CYS A 2 -5.37 -0.26 -10.06
C CYS A 2 -5.07 -1.43 -9.10
N PRO A 3 -4.77 -1.21 -7.80
CA PRO A 3 -4.52 -2.26 -6.82
C PRO A 3 -5.69 -3.23 -6.64
N GLN A 4 -6.93 -2.73 -6.64
CA GLN A 4 -8.15 -3.57 -6.54
C GLN A 4 -8.24 -4.60 -7.67
N ASN A 5 -7.85 -4.23 -8.89
CA ASN A 5 -7.99 -5.10 -10.05
C ASN A 5 -6.80 -6.10 -10.21
N ASN A 6 -5.67 -5.83 -9.56
CA ASN A 6 -4.46 -6.67 -9.67
C ASN A 6 -3.76 -6.83 -8.31
N PRO A 7 -4.40 -7.49 -7.32
CA PRO A 7 -3.92 -7.55 -5.95
C PRO A 7 -2.58 -8.28 -5.81
N GLN A 8 -2.30 -9.27 -6.67
CA GLN A 8 -1.02 -9.99 -6.62
C GLN A 8 0.14 -9.09 -7.05
N VAL A 9 -0.05 -8.32 -8.14
CA VAL A 9 0.97 -7.39 -8.62
C VAL A 9 1.19 -6.25 -7.63
N SER A 10 0.12 -5.71 -7.02
CA SER A 10 0.24 -4.63 -6.04
C SER A 10 0.98 -5.05 -4.77
N ARG A 11 0.81 -6.30 -4.31
CA ARG A 11 1.55 -6.85 -3.15
C ARG A 11 3.05 -6.97 -3.42
N THR A 12 3.44 -7.30 -4.65
CA THR A 12 4.85 -7.47 -5.01
C THR A 12 5.59 -6.16 -5.28
N LEU A 13 4.88 -5.07 -5.58
CA LEU A 13 5.46 -3.75 -5.85
C LEU A 13 5.38 -2.84 -4.61
N ALA A 14 6.43 -2.05 -4.41
CA ALA A 14 6.46 -0.94 -3.47
C ALA A 14 6.66 0.38 -4.22
N THR A 15 6.21 1.47 -3.61
CA THR A 15 6.41 2.82 -4.13
C THR A 15 7.75 3.36 -3.61
N CYS A 16 8.51 4.04 -4.46
CA CYS A 16 9.74 4.72 -4.04
C CYS A 16 9.45 5.86 -3.05
N PRO A 17 10.26 6.03 -1.98
CA PRO A 17 10.10 7.15 -1.06
C PRO A 17 10.41 8.52 -1.68
N PHE A 18 11.23 8.58 -2.74
CA PHE A 18 11.63 9.83 -3.38
C PHE A 18 10.70 10.25 -4.53
N ASN A 19 10.01 9.29 -5.17
CA ASN A 19 9.07 9.57 -6.25
C ASN A 19 7.93 8.55 -6.30
N ALA A 20 6.70 9.01 -6.09
CA ALA A 20 5.51 8.18 -6.08
C ALA A 20 5.21 7.49 -7.44
N ARG A 21 5.79 7.99 -8.55
CA ARG A 21 5.66 7.39 -9.89
C ARG A 21 6.47 6.11 -10.02
N HIS A 22 7.52 5.93 -9.23
CA HIS A 22 8.34 4.73 -9.25
C HIS A 22 7.67 3.61 -8.45
N ARG A 23 7.30 2.54 -9.17
CA ARG A 23 6.85 1.27 -8.59
C ARG A 23 7.92 0.21 -8.83
N VAL A 24 8.52 -0.27 -7.75
CA VAL A 24 9.68 -1.16 -7.78
C VAL A 24 9.32 -2.48 -7.07
N PRO A 25 9.76 -3.65 -7.56
CA PRO A 25 9.61 -4.89 -6.81
C PRO A 25 10.18 -4.77 -5.40
N ARG A 26 9.45 -5.25 -4.39
CA ARG A 26 9.86 -5.16 -2.98
C ARG A 26 11.28 -5.66 -2.73
N ALA A 27 11.67 -6.76 -3.37
CA ALA A 27 13.01 -7.32 -3.27
C ALA A 27 14.11 -6.36 -3.74
N HIS A 28 13.81 -5.47 -4.69
CA HIS A 28 14.77 -4.55 -5.31
C HIS A 28 14.66 -3.12 -4.77
N LEU A 29 13.71 -2.85 -3.87
CA LEU A 29 13.50 -1.50 -3.32
C LEU A 29 14.77 -0.96 -2.64
N ARG A 30 15.51 -1.81 -1.92
CA ARG A 30 16.76 -1.41 -1.24
C ARG A 30 17.81 -0.90 -2.23
N GLY A 31 18.06 -1.64 -3.31
CA GLY A 31 19.00 -1.21 -4.35
C GLY A 31 18.49 0.00 -5.14
N HIS A 32 17.17 0.13 -5.32
CA HIS A 32 16.59 1.30 -5.94
C HIS A 32 16.80 2.57 -5.11
N VAL A 33 16.61 2.51 -3.78
CA VAL A 33 16.79 3.68 -2.90
C VAL A 33 18.21 4.24 -2.98
N THR A 34 19.23 3.40 -3.19
CA THR A 34 20.62 3.88 -3.30
C THR A 34 20.93 4.51 -4.66
N SER A 35 20.23 4.11 -5.72
CA SER A 35 20.49 4.56 -7.11
C SER A 35 19.34 5.35 -7.73
N CYS A 36 18.37 5.81 -6.94
CA CYS A 36 17.18 6.48 -7.46
C CYS A 36 17.56 7.84 -8.06
N PRO A 37 17.16 8.16 -9.30
CA PRO A 37 17.50 9.44 -9.93
C PRO A 37 16.85 10.63 -9.22
N ASP A 38 15.68 10.42 -8.60
CA ASP A 38 14.97 11.45 -7.84
C ASP A 38 15.47 11.56 -6.39
N LYS A 39 16.50 10.78 -6.00
CA LYS A 39 17.13 10.95 -4.69
C LYS A 39 17.93 12.24 -4.71
N LEU A 40 17.31 13.33 -4.28
CA LEU A 40 18.01 14.58 -4.05
C LEU A 40 19.01 14.39 -2.90
N PRO A 41 20.24 14.92 -3.02
CA PRO A 41 21.09 15.11 -1.87
C PRO A 41 20.32 15.93 -0.84
N LEU A 42 20.18 15.38 0.37
CA LEU A 42 19.82 16.22 1.51
C LEU A 42 21.02 17.14 1.70
N GLU A 43 20.94 18.37 1.20
CA GLU A 43 21.76 19.46 1.72
C GLU A 43 21.26 19.73 3.14
N LEU A 44 21.69 18.88 4.08
CA LEU A 44 21.65 19.26 5.47
C LEU A 44 22.64 20.42 5.60
N PRO A 45 22.23 21.56 6.19
CA PRO A 45 23.19 22.54 6.67
C PRO A 45 24.28 21.80 7.46
N PRO A 46 25.56 22.21 7.34
CA PRO A 46 26.62 21.62 8.13
C PRO A 46 26.18 21.58 9.59
N ASP A 47 26.33 20.41 10.20
CA ASP A 47 26.00 20.23 11.60
C ASP A 47 26.78 21.27 12.41
N PRO A 48 26.12 22.03 13.30
CA PRO A 48 26.80 23.08 14.04
C PRO A 48 27.91 22.54 14.93
N GLU A 49 27.96 21.24 15.27
CA GLU A 49 29.04 20.67 16.09
C GLU A 49 30.42 20.80 15.42
N ASP A 50 30.51 20.80 14.08
CA ASP A 50 31.81 20.95 13.37
C ASP A 50 32.24 22.42 13.20
N THR A 51 31.35 23.38 13.52
CA THR A 51 31.66 24.82 13.49
C THR A 51 31.57 25.51 14.87
N ALA A 52 31.08 24.82 15.90
CA ALA A 52 30.76 25.38 17.22
C ALA A 52 31.76 25.03 18.33
N ARG A 53 33.07 25.14 18.07
CA ARG A 53 33.98 25.63 19.14
C ARG A 53 33.80 27.13 19.41
N THR A 54 32.96 27.79 18.60
CA THR A 54 32.49 29.15 18.75
C THR A 54 31.03 29.11 19.21
N ALA A 55 30.74 29.74 20.35
CA ALA A 55 29.49 29.72 21.08
C ALA A 55 28.22 29.65 20.22
N TRP A 56 27.54 28.50 20.28
CA TRP A 56 26.16 28.35 19.80
C TRP A 56 25.23 28.99 20.83
N GLU A 57 24.91 30.27 20.63
CA GLU A 57 23.68 30.83 21.22
C GLU A 57 22.51 30.06 20.57
N PRO A 58 21.61 29.45 21.36
CA PRO A 58 20.49 28.71 20.80
C PRO A 58 19.69 29.66 19.90
N PRO A 59 19.38 29.27 18.65
CA PRO A 59 18.53 30.06 17.78
C PRO A 59 17.28 30.43 18.54
N ARG A 60 16.97 31.73 18.60
CA ARG A 60 15.74 32.23 19.21
C ARG A 60 14.59 31.44 18.60
N ALA A 61 13.99 30.55 19.40
CA ALA A 61 12.96 29.63 18.94
C ALA A 61 11.86 30.48 18.29
N TRP A 62 11.67 30.33 16.99
CA TRP A 62 10.58 30.99 16.28
C TRP A 62 9.29 30.58 16.97
N GLN A 63 8.57 31.57 17.51
CA GLN A 63 7.26 31.35 18.08
C GLN A 63 6.25 31.57 16.96
N PRO A 64 5.43 30.57 16.61
CA PRO A 64 4.31 30.83 15.73
C PRO A 64 3.43 31.90 16.39
N PRO A 65 2.86 32.84 15.62
CA PRO A 65 1.80 33.68 16.14
C PRO A 65 0.68 32.77 16.67
N PRO A 66 -0.04 33.18 17.74
CA PRO A 66 -1.15 32.41 18.25
C PRO A 66 -2.12 32.11 17.10
N CYS A 67 -2.47 30.84 16.94
CA CYS A 67 -3.42 30.41 15.92
C CYS A 67 -4.78 31.05 16.20
N ARG A 68 -5.39 31.61 15.17
CA ARG A 68 -6.72 32.24 15.26
C ARG A 68 -7.85 31.20 15.17
N GLU A 69 -7.59 30.09 14.48
CA GLU A 69 -8.51 28.98 14.27
C GLU A 69 -8.23 27.93 15.35
N ASP A 70 -9.14 27.82 16.32
CA ASP A 70 -9.10 26.82 17.37
C ASP A 70 -10.18 25.78 17.11
N TRP A 71 -9.77 24.67 16.48
CA TRP A 71 -10.67 23.57 16.14
C TRP A 71 -11.30 22.92 17.38
N ASP A 72 -10.67 23.00 18.56
CA ASP A 72 -11.24 22.49 19.82
C ASP A 72 -12.36 23.41 20.33
N ALA A 73 -12.21 24.73 20.13
CA ALA A 73 -13.25 25.70 20.44
C ALA A 73 -14.45 25.55 19.50
N GLU A 74 -14.21 25.39 18.19
CA GLU A 74 -15.29 25.15 17.21
C GLU A 74 -16.04 23.84 17.50
N LEU A 75 -15.34 22.79 17.95
CA LEU A 75 -15.98 21.53 18.34
C LEU A 75 -16.86 21.71 19.58
N SER A 76 -16.37 22.48 20.57
CA SER A 76 -17.11 22.78 21.80
C SER A 76 -18.34 23.67 21.52
N GLU A 77 -18.22 24.61 20.58
CA GLU A 77 -19.33 25.43 20.11
C GLU A 77 -20.37 24.58 19.35
N LEU A 78 -19.94 23.63 18.51
CA LEU A 78 -20.82 22.68 17.82
C LEU A 78 -21.47 21.63 18.74
N GLU A 79 -20.89 21.35 19.91
CA GLU A 79 -21.50 20.48 20.93
C GLU A 79 -22.55 21.22 21.76
N LEU A 80 -22.42 22.54 21.90
CA LEU A 80 -23.32 23.40 22.65
C LEU A 80 -24.47 23.95 21.79
N GLU A 81 -24.22 24.15 20.49
CA GLU A 81 -25.23 24.42 19.48
C GLU A 81 -25.88 23.08 19.08
N GLU A 82 -27.20 22.93 19.20
CA GLU A 82 -27.83 21.65 18.81
C GLU A 82 -27.48 21.35 17.34
N PRO A 83 -26.95 20.15 17.03
CA PRO A 83 -26.48 19.87 15.69
C PRO A 83 -27.66 20.05 14.74
N PRO A 84 -27.53 20.85 13.66
CA PRO A 84 -28.55 20.90 12.62
C PRO A 84 -28.82 19.45 12.21
N PRO A 85 -30.08 19.05 11.93
CA PRO A 85 -30.38 17.67 11.59
C PRO A 85 -29.50 17.31 10.41
N PHE A 86 -28.41 16.59 10.69
CA PHE A 86 -27.47 16.19 9.66
C PHE A 86 -28.32 15.32 8.76
N ILE A 87 -28.58 15.78 7.54
CA ILE A 87 -29.32 14.97 6.57
C ILE A 87 -28.32 13.97 5.98
N LEU A 88 -27.76 13.13 6.85
CA LEU A 88 -27.34 11.80 6.46
C LEU A 88 -28.59 10.97 6.72
N HIS A 89 -29.32 10.64 5.65
CA HIS A 89 -30.40 9.66 5.66
C HIS A 89 -29.84 8.25 5.97
N VAL A 90 -29.12 8.11 7.08
CA VAL A 90 -28.67 6.85 7.63
C VAL A 90 -29.59 6.59 8.81
N THR A 91 -30.67 5.88 8.54
CA THR A 91 -31.51 5.35 9.61
C THR A 91 -30.74 4.23 10.32
N LYS A 92 -31.16 3.83 11.51
CA LYS A 92 -30.58 2.69 12.25
C LYS A 92 -30.56 1.37 11.44
N GLY A 93 -31.28 1.32 10.30
CA GLY A 93 -31.27 0.22 9.33
C GLY A 93 -30.28 0.37 8.16
N ASP A 94 -29.66 1.53 7.97
CA ASP A 94 -28.68 1.81 6.90
C ASP A 94 -27.22 1.60 7.34
N LEU A 95 -27.01 1.17 8.59
CA LEU A 95 -25.71 0.66 9.01
C LEU A 95 -25.39 -0.56 8.14
N PRO A 96 -24.23 -0.60 7.45
CA PRO A 96 -23.82 -1.82 6.78
C PRO A 96 -23.86 -2.95 7.79
N VAL A 97 -24.62 -4.00 7.43
CA VAL A 97 -24.70 -5.28 8.14
C VAL A 97 -23.31 -5.61 8.68
N PRO A 98 -23.16 -6.02 9.95
CA PRO A 98 -21.88 -6.39 10.51
C PRO A 98 -21.13 -7.24 9.49
N CYS A 99 -20.04 -6.70 8.96
CA CYS A 99 -19.19 -7.42 8.05
C CYS A 99 -18.67 -8.61 8.85
N HIS A 100 -19.26 -9.79 8.64
CA HIS A 100 -18.71 -11.06 9.08
C HIS A 100 -17.49 -11.37 8.21
N SER A 101 -16.48 -10.49 8.25
CA SER A 101 -15.13 -10.86 7.88
C SER A 101 -14.64 -11.73 9.02
N PRO A 102 -14.45 -13.05 8.82
CA PRO A 102 -13.84 -13.87 9.85
C PRO A 102 -12.47 -13.28 10.17
N ASP A 103 -12.22 -13.10 11.46
CA ASP A 103 -10.92 -12.76 12.02
C ASP A 103 -9.86 -13.69 11.39
N PRO A 104 -8.72 -13.18 10.88
CA PRO A 104 -7.67 -14.04 10.33
C PRO A 104 -7.02 -14.95 11.37
N ALA A 105 -7.36 -14.78 12.65
CA ALA A 105 -6.85 -15.58 13.76
C ALA A 105 -7.64 -16.88 14.03
N THR A 106 -8.78 -17.10 13.38
CA THR A 106 -9.58 -18.32 13.60
C THR A 106 -9.21 -19.40 12.57
N PRO A 107 -8.67 -20.56 12.98
CA PRO A 107 -8.42 -21.67 12.07
C PRO A 107 -9.76 -22.17 11.50
N PRO A 108 -9.92 -22.35 10.18
CA PRO A 108 -11.14 -22.92 9.64
C PRO A 108 -11.21 -24.41 9.97
N GLU A 109 -12.09 -24.78 10.90
CA GLU A 109 -12.53 -26.16 11.06
C GLU A 109 -13.27 -26.63 9.80
N GLY A 110 -12.93 -27.85 9.36
CA GLY A 110 -13.82 -28.71 8.59
C GLY A 110 -14.26 -28.22 7.22
N ARG A 111 -13.33 -28.13 6.26
CA ARG A 111 -13.71 -28.12 4.83
C ARG A 111 -13.95 -29.56 4.35
N SER A 112 -15.23 -29.91 4.19
CA SER A 112 -15.66 -31.09 3.44
C SER A 112 -14.96 -31.17 2.07
N PRO A 113 -14.55 -32.37 1.60
CA PRO A 113 -13.89 -32.51 0.31
C PRO A 113 -14.82 -32.05 -0.82
N ARG A 114 -14.35 -31.10 -1.63
CA ARG A 114 -15.02 -30.77 -2.90
C ARG A 114 -15.03 -32.02 -3.77
N ARG A 115 -16.22 -32.41 -4.24
CA ARG A 115 -16.41 -33.48 -5.23
C ARG A 115 -15.55 -33.18 -6.47
N SER A 116 -14.78 -34.17 -6.90
CA SER A 116 -13.98 -34.15 -8.12
C SER A 116 -14.90 -34.01 -9.34
N ARG A 117 -14.57 -33.09 -10.25
CA ARG A 117 -15.17 -33.04 -11.58
C ARG A 117 -14.74 -34.30 -12.36
N PRO A 118 -15.64 -34.98 -13.08
CA PRO A 118 -15.25 -36.10 -13.93
C PRO A 118 -14.39 -35.59 -15.09
N ALA A 119 -13.28 -36.27 -15.34
CA ALA A 119 -12.45 -36.06 -16.51
C ALA A 119 -13.15 -36.64 -17.73
N THR A 120 -13.53 -35.79 -18.67
CA THR A 120 -13.91 -36.22 -20.02
C THR A 120 -12.66 -36.69 -20.75
N ALA A 121 -12.56 -38.01 -20.93
CA ALA A 121 -11.57 -38.63 -21.80
C ALA A 121 -11.81 -38.20 -23.25
N ALA A 122 -10.77 -37.74 -23.93
CA ALA A 122 -10.73 -37.68 -25.39
C ALA A 122 -9.40 -38.29 -25.85
N ALA A 123 -9.53 -39.16 -26.85
CA ALA A 123 -8.59 -40.20 -27.23
C ALA A 123 -7.21 -39.70 -27.66
N ARG A 124 -6.18 -40.47 -27.28
CA ARG A 124 -4.88 -40.47 -27.95
C ARG A 124 -5.02 -41.29 -29.23
N LEU A 125 -4.78 -40.68 -30.38
CA LEU A 125 -4.48 -41.42 -31.60
C LEU A 125 -2.96 -41.37 -31.78
N GLU A 126 -2.31 -42.52 -31.54
CA GLU A 126 -0.91 -42.73 -31.89
C GLU A 126 -0.76 -42.74 -33.41
N THR A 127 0.32 -42.13 -33.91
CA THR A 127 0.90 -42.54 -35.19
C THR A 127 2.39 -42.75 -34.98
N ALA A 128 2.78 -43.99 -35.26
CA ALA A 128 4.12 -44.52 -35.10
C ALA A 128 5.06 -44.09 -36.24
N GLY A 129 6.33 -43.91 -35.89
CA GLY A 129 7.49 -44.40 -36.63
C GLY A 129 7.74 -43.93 -38.07
N ALA A 130 8.83 -43.18 -38.27
CA ALA A 130 10.02 -43.66 -39.02
C ALA A 130 10.97 -42.49 -39.37
N ARG A 131 12.17 -42.51 -38.79
CA ARG A 131 13.42 -42.06 -39.45
C ARG A 131 13.86 -43.18 -40.42
N PRO A 132 14.75 -43.00 -41.44
CA PRO A 132 15.92 -42.11 -41.39
C PRO A 132 16.43 -41.50 -42.74
N ARG A 133 17.55 -40.76 -42.61
CA ARG A 133 18.73 -40.63 -43.50
C ARG A 133 18.83 -39.55 -44.60
N ALA A 134 19.90 -38.75 -44.42
CA ALA A 134 21.06 -38.52 -45.30
C ALA A 134 21.08 -37.38 -46.35
N ALA A 135 22.09 -36.51 -46.15
CA ALA A 135 23.08 -35.97 -47.09
C ALA A 135 22.71 -34.90 -48.15
N GLY A 136 23.63 -33.92 -48.28
CA GLY A 136 23.82 -33.00 -49.41
C GLY A 136 23.31 -31.58 -49.13
N ALA A 137 24.06 -30.49 -49.31
CA ALA A 137 25.36 -30.26 -49.95
C ALA A 137 26.07 -29.05 -49.30
#